data_AF-A0A3Q7I198-F1
#
_entry.id   AF-A0A3Q7I198-F1
#
_cell.length_a   1.000
_cell.length_b   1.000
_cell.length_c   1.000
_cell.angle_alpha   90.00
_cell.angle_beta   90.00
_cell.angle_gamma   90.00
#
_symmetry.space_group_name_H-M   'P 1'
#
loop_
_entity.id
_entity.type
_entity.pdbx_description
1 polymer ?
#
loop_
_entity_poly.entity_id
_entity_poly.type
_entity_poly.pdbx_seq_one_letter_code
_entity_poly.pdbx_strand_id
1 'polypeptide(L)'
;MSYDPQDWQTCEQRLQKQGVAGSYIVVQPTSRWFFKCWSEEKMAATLTALQADGHQLVITSGPDAREQAMVERILALCPPQGVISLAGQLTLRQLAA
;
A
#
# COMPACT_ATOMS: atom_id res chain seq x y z
N MET A 1 11.12 18.08 5.28
CA MET A 1 11.53 16.66 5.24
C MET A 1 12.37 16.49 3.99
N SER A 2 13.64 16.09 4.10
CA SER A 2 14.51 15.91 2.93
C SER A 2 14.81 14.43 2.74
N TYR A 3 14.04 13.78 1.87
CA TYR A 3 14.47 12.53 1.24
C TYR A 3 15.44 12.86 0.10
N ASP A 4 16.30 11.90 -0.26
CA ASP A 4 17.23 12.06 -1.38
C ASP A 4 16.45 11.95 -2.70
N PRO A 5 16.80 12.69 -3.77
CA PRO A 5 16.21 12.48 -5.09
C PRO A 5 16.19 11.01 -5.54
N GLN A 6 17.16 10.20 -5.10
CA GLN A 6 17.21 8.77 -5.38
C GLN A 6 16.05 7.98 -4.72
N ASP A 7 15.56 8.42 -3.55
CA ASP A 7 14.41 7.80 -2.88
C ASP A 7 13.14 7.96 -3.74
N TRP A 8 12.91 9.17 -4.27
CA TRP A 8 11.81 9.45 -5.20
C TRP A 8 11.90 8.59 -6.47
N GLN A 9 13.05 8.58 -7.13
CA GLN A 9 13.25 7.80 -8.35
C GLN A 9 13.01 6.30 -8.12
N THR A 10 13.41 5.79 -6.94
CA THR A 10 13.19 4.39 -6.59
C THR A 10 11.69 4.09 -6.44
N CYS A 11 10.93 4.98 -5.80
CA CYS A 11 9.47 4.84 -5.68
C CYS A 11 8.78 4.90 -7.03
N GLU A 12 9.11 5.91 -7.84
CA GLU A 12 8.55 6.10 -9.17
C GLU A 12 8.80 4.87 -10.06
N GLN A 13 10.03 4.34 -10.08
CA GLN A 13 10.35 3.14 -10.86
C GLN A 13 9.58 1.90 -10.40
N ARG A 14 9.36 1.73 -9.09
CA ARG A 14 8.57 0.60 -8.55
C ARG A 14 7.11 0.71 -8.95
N LEU A 15 6.54 1.90 -8.85
CA LEU A 15 5.17 2.20 -9.26
C LEU A 15 4.99 1.93 -10.76
N GLN A 16 5.86 2.48 -11.61
CA GLN A 16 5.82 2.27 -13.06
C GLN A 16 5.95 0.80 -13.44
N LYS A 17 6.86 0.04 -12.80
CA LYS A 17 7.03 -1.41 -13.04
C LYS A 17 5.77 -2.22 -12.72
N GLN A 18 4.93 -1.75 -11.80
CA GLN A 18 3.66 -2.39 -11.44
C GLN A 18 2.47 -1.84 -12.25
N GLY A 19 2.72 -0.99 -13.25
CA GLY A 19 1.67 -0.38 -14.06
C GLY A 19 0.89 0.73 -13.34
N VAL A 20 1.43 1.31 -12.27
CA VAL A 20 0.86 2.52 -11.68
C VAL A 20 1.24 3.72 -12.55
N ALA A 21 0.23 4.37 -13.11
CA ALA A 21 0.39 5.55 -13.94
C ALA A 21 -0.72 6.56 -13.64
N GLY A 22 -0.37 7.83 -13.52
CA GLY A 22 -1.32 8.88 -13.17
C GLY A 22 -1.64 8.92 -11.67
N SER A 23 -2.88 9.28 -11.34
CA SER A 23 -3.32 9.47 -9.95
C SER A 23 -3.68 8.14 -9.29
N TYR A 24 -3.18 7.95 -8.06
CA TYR A 24 -3.45 6.77 -7.23
C TYR A 24 -3.64 7.18 -5.77
N ILE A 25 -4.22 6.28 -4.98
CA ILE A 25 -4.38 6.43 -3.52
C ILE A 25 -3.42 5.46 -2.84
N VAL A 26 -2.62 5.96 -1.90
CA VAL A 26 -1.76 5.14 -1.03
C VAL A 26 -2.53 4.76 0.23
N VAL A 27 -2.53 3.48 0.57
CA VAL A 27 -3.15 2.95 1.78
C VAL A 27 -2.12 2.20 2.60
N GLN A 28 -1.90 2.66 3.84
CA GLN A 28 -1.05 2.02 4.84
C GLN A 28 -1.94 1.46 5.96
N PRO A 29 -2.42 0.21 5.89
CA PRO A 29 -3.36 -0.32 6.88
C PRO A 29 -2.68 -0.78 8.17
N THR A 30 -1.35 -0.89 8.18
CA THR A 30 -0.59 -1.47 9.28
C THR A 30 0.07 -0.40 10.16
N SER A 31 0.27 -0.78 11.42
CA SER A 31 1.05 -0.05 12.40
C SER A 31 1.85 -1.03 13.24
N ARG A 32 3.01 -0.60 13.73
CA ARG A 32 3.75 -1.33 14.78
C ARG A 32 2.90 -1.56 16.04
N TRP A 33 1.88 -0.72 16.24
CA TRP A 33 0.90 -0.83 17.31
C TRP A 33 -0.38 -1.45 16.75
N PHE A 34 -0.45 -2.78 16.65
CA PHE A 34 -1.53 -3.49 15.95
C PHE A 34 -2.95 -3.18 16.46
N PHE A 35 -3.11 -2.81 17.74
CA PHE A 35 -4.40 -2.38 18.27
C PHE A 35 -4.94 -1.08 17.64
N LYS A 36 -4.08 -0.30 16.96
CA LYS A 36 -4.45 0.89 16.20
C LYS A 36 -4.86 0.56 14.77
N CYS A 37 -4.53 -0.64 14.28
CA CYS A 37 -4.95 -1.06 12.95
C CYS A 37 -6.46 -1.26 12.92
N TRP A 38 -7.06 -0.96 11.79
CA TRP A 38 -8.47 -1.24 11.59
C TRP A 38 -8.68 -2.74 11.31
N SER A 39 -9.93 -3.20 11.46
CA SER A 39 -10.27 -4.59 11.12
C SER A 39 -10.03 -4.84 9.63
N GLU A 40 -9.52 -6.02 9.31
CA GLU A 40 -9.13 -6.42 7.96
C GLU A 40 -10.31 -6.37 6.99
N GLU A 41 -11.50 -6.76 7.45
CA GLU A 41 -12.74 -6.76 6.68
C GLU A 41 -13.17 -5.34 6.31
N LYS A 42 -13.06 -4.39 7.24
CA LYS A 42 -13.40 -2.99 6.97
C LYS A 42 -12.40 -2.34 6.02
N MET A 43 -11.11 -2.66 6.16
CA MET A 43 -10.11 -2.20 5.22
C MET A 43 -10.36 -2.74 3.82
N ALA A 44 -10.63 -4.04 3.70
CA ALA A 44 -10.98 -4.67 2.42
C ALA A 44 -12.24 -4.07 1.79
N ALA A 45 -13.28 -3.79 2.59
CA ALA A 45 -14.48 -3.13 2.13
C ALA A 45 -14.20 -1.71 1.60
N THR A 46 -13.35 -0.94 2.28
CA THR A 46 -12.93 0.39 1.81
C THR A 46 -12.12 0.33 0.54
N LEU A 47 -11.14 -0.58 0.44
CA LEU A 47 -10.38 -0.79 -0.79
C LEU A 47 -11.30 -1.17 -1.95
N THR A 48 -12.23 -2.10 -1.72
CA THR A 48 -13.21 -2.53 -2.72
C THR A 48 -14.08 -1.37 -3.20
N ALA A 49 -14.55 -0.52 -2.29
CA ALA A 49 -15.35 0.65 -2.64
C ALA A 49 -14.56 1.65 -3.49
N LEU A 50 -13.31 1.93 -3.13
CA LEU A 50 -12.43 2.82 -3.90
C LEU A 50 -12.08 2.24 -5.28
N GLN A 51 -11.88 0.92 -5.39
CA GLN A 51 -11.70 0.24 -6.68
C GLN A 51 -12.94 0.37 -7.55
N ALA A 52 -14.13 0.18 -6.98
CA ALA A 52 -15.40 0.31 -7.71
C ALA A 52 -15.65 1.74 -8.20
N ASP A 53 -15.12 2.75 -7.50
CA ASP A 53 -15.14 4.16 -7.90
C ASP A 53 -14.08 4.51 -8.97
N GLY A 54 -13.29 3.51 -9.41
CA GLY A 54 -12.31 3.65 -10.50
C GLY A 54 -10.93 4.13 -10.06
N HIS A 55 -10.62 4.13 -8.76
CA HIS A 55 -9.30 4.51 -8.28
C HIS A 55 -8.27 3.39 -8.40
N GLN A 56 -7.04 3.75 -8.81
CA GLN A 56 -5.89 2.88 -8.67
C GLN A 56 -5.36 2.96 -7.23
N LEU A 57 -5.19 1.81 -6.59
CA LEU A 57 -4.78 1.74 -5.19
C LEU A 57 -3.39 1.13 -5.04
N VAL A 58 -2.57 1.72 -4.17
CA VAL A 58 -1.27 1.19 -3.76
C VAL A 58 -1.33 0.90 -2.27
N ILE A 59 -1.19 -0.36 -1.89
CA ILE A 59 -1.12 -0.78 -0.48
C ILE A 59 0.34 -0.93 -0.03
N THR A 60 0.66 -0.37 1.14
CA THR A 60 2.01 -0.35 1.71
C THR A 60 2.01 -0.87 3.16
N SER A 61 3.17 -1.31 3.64
CA SER A 61 3.37 -1.73 5.04
C SER A 61 4.84 -1.56 5.42
N GLY A 62 5.16 -1.67 6.71
CA GLY A 62 6.52 -1.93 7.14
C GLY A 62 6.99 -3.34 6.72
N PRO A 63 8.30 -3.64 6.86
CA PRO A 63 8.87 -4.94 6.50
C PRO A 63 8.60 -6.05 7.53
N ASP A 64 7.96 -5.75 8.67
CA ASP A 64 7.62 -6.76 9.69
C ASP A 64 6.69 -7.83 9.11
N ALA A 65 6.99 -9.10 9.38
CA ALA A 65 6.24 -10.23 8.81
C ALA A 65 4.75 -10.22 9.21
N ARG A 66 4.41 -9.72 10.40
CA ARG A 66 3.00 -9.64 10.82
C ARG A 66 2.26 -8.56 10.07
N GLU A 67 2.93 -7.45 9.73
CA GLU A 67 2.35 -6.38 8.94
C GLU A 67 2.08 -6.87 7.50
N GLN A 68 3.05 -7.56 6.89
CA GLN A 68 2.87 -8.15 5.56
C GLN A 68 1.75 -9.20 5.56
N ALA A 69 1.69 -10.08 6.57
CA ALA A 69 0.61 -11.06 6.70
C ALA A 69 -0.77 -10.41 6.85
N MET A 70 -0.86 -9.23 7.51
CA MET A 70 -2.12 -8.48 7.58
C MET A 70 -2.54 -7.93 6.22
N VAL A 71 -1.58 -7.40 5.43
CA VAL A 71 -1.86 -6.97 4.05
C VAL A 71 -2.34 -8.14 3.20
N GLU A 72 -1.70 -9.31 3.30
CA GLU A 72 -2.13 -10.51 2.58
C GLU A 72 -3.58 -10.91 2.93
N ARG A 73 -3.96 -10.89 4.21
CA ARG A 73 -5.33 -11.18 4.63
C ARG A 73 -6.34 -10.16 4.12
N ILE A 74 -5.99 -8.86 4.15
CA ILE A 74 -6.83 -7.80 3.57
C ILE A 74 -7.03 -8.03 2.07
N LEU A 75 -5.94 -8.28 1.33
CA LEU A 75 -6.00 -8.49 -0.12
C LEU A 75 -6.78 -9.76 -0.49
N ALA A 76 -6.71 -10.81 0.31
CA ALA A 76 -7.49 -12.03 0.11
C ALA A 76 -9.01 -11.81 0.23
N LEU A 77 -9.44 -10.73 0.89
CA LEU A 77 -10.85 -10.33 1.01
C LEU A 77 -11.27 -9.34 -0.10
N CYS A 78 -10.33 -8.79 -0.86
CA CYS A 78 -10.61 -7.85 -1.95
C CYS A 78 -10.86 -8.58 -3.28
N PRO A 79 -11.51 -7.93 -4.25
CA PRO A 79 -11.46 -8.36 -5.64
C PRO A 79 -10.00 -8.49 -6.14
N PRO A 80 -9.69 -9.48 -6.98
CA PRO A 80 -8.31 -9.84 -7.34
C PRO A 80 -7.56 -8.78 -8.18
N GLN A 81 -8.22 -7.70 -8.62
CA GLN A 81 -7.66 -6.71 -9.55
C GLN A 81 -7.89 -5.30 -9.01
N GLY A 82 -6.89 -4.42 -9.11
CA GLY A 82 -7.03 -2.99 -8.81
C GLY A 82 -6.30 -2.50 -7.56
N VAL A 83 -5.72 -3.39 -6.75
CA VAL A 83 -4.78 -3.02 -5.67
C VAL A 83 -3.38 -3.55 -5.99
N ILE A 84 -2.41 -2.64 -5.99
CA ILE A 84 -1.00 -2.95 -6.21
C ILE A 84 -0.29 -2.95 -4.86
N SER A 85 0.40 -4.04 -4.53
CA SER A 85 1.09 -4.17 -3.24
C SER A 85 2.56 -3.83 -3.34
N LEU A 86 2.97 -2.84 -2.54
CA LEU A 86 4.36 -2.53 -2.21
C LEU A 86 4.66 -2.78 -0.72
N ALA A 87 3.86 -3.63 -0.07
CA ALA A 87 4.01 -4.02 1.33
C ALA A 87 5.44 -4.53 1.62
N GLY A 88 6.11 -3.92 2.59
CA GLY A 88 7.49 -4.27 2.98
C GLY A 88 8.57 -3.94 1.94
N GLN A 89 8.23 -3.30 0.81
CA GLN A 89 9.18 -3.06 -0.29
C GLN A 89 9.85 -1.68 -0.26
N LEU A 90 9.36 -0.78 0.61
CA LEU A 90 9.84 0.59 0.72
C LEU A 90 10.47 0.83 2.08
N THR A 91 11.58 1.57 2.09
CA THR A 91 12.09 2.17 3.34
C THR A 91 11.22 3.34 3.77
N LEU A 92 11.34 3.79 5.02
CA LEU A 92 10.60 4.96 5.51
C LEU A 92 10.88 6.23 4.70
N ARG A 93 12.13 6.41 4.23
CA ARG A 93 12.51 7.57 3.40
C ARG A 93 11.86 7.51 2.02
N GLN A 94 11.87 6.33 1.40
CA GLN A 94 11.20 6.07 0.14
C GLN A 94 9.69 6.28 0.26
N LEU A 95 9.04 5.78 1.31
CA LEU A 95 7.60 6.00 1.53
C LEU A 95 7.25 7.49 1.72
N ALA A 96 8.18 8.29 2.25
CA ALA A 96 7.99 9.73 2.46
C ALA A 96 8.38 10.59 1.25
N ALA A 97 8.95 9.99 0.19
CA ALA A 97 9.42 10.68 -1.01
C ALA A 97 8.27 10.99 -1.95
#